data_AF-A0AAU4ENJ7-F1
#
_entry.id   AF-A0AAU4ENJ7-F1
#
_cell.length_a   1.000
_cell.length_b   1.000
_cell.length_c   1.000
_cell.angle_alpha   90.00
_cell.angle_beta   90.00
_cell.angle_gamma   90.00
#
_symmetry.space_group_name_H-M   'P 1'
#
loop_
_entity.id
_entity.type
_entity.pdbx_description
1 polymer ?
#
loop_
_entity_poly.entity_id
_entity_poly.type
_entity_poly.pdbx_seq_one_letter_code
_entity_poly.pdbx_strand_id
1 'polypeptide(L)' 'MGRSSPDDTVLIVSGANGAPGALEEIAHLVAAGRLRVPIAASFPIGQIRRAAELQAGRHVHGKVVIDL' A
#
# COMPACT_ATOMS: atom_id res chain seq x y z
N MET A 1 -27.29 27.03 11.75
CA MET A 1 -27.29 26.62 10.33
C MET A 1 -25.84 26.60 9.85
N GLY A 2 -25.12 25.48 10.02
CA GLY A 2 -23.77 25.28 9.49
C GLY A 2 -23.79 23.97 8.74
N ARG A 3 -23.87 24.04 7.42
CA ARG A 3 -23.92 22.85 6.55
C ARG A 3 -22.51 22.25 6.53
N SER A 4 -22.34 21.07 7.12
CA SER A 4 -21.15 20.24 6.90
C SER A 4 -21.08 19.88 5.41
N SER A 5 -19.97 20.22 4.74
CA SER A 5 -19.73 19.87 3.34
C SER A 5 -19.55 18.35 3.21
N PRO A 6 -20.12 17.68 2.20
CA PRO A 6 -20.06 16.22 2.05
C PRO A 6 -18.75 15.67 1.45
N ASP A 7 -17.71 16.51 1.28
CA ASP A 7 -16.62 16.23 0.32
C ASP A 7 -15.39 15.51 0.90
N ASP A 8 -15.31 15.26 2.22
CA ASP A 8 -14.11 14.69 2.86
C ASP A 8 -14.27 13.23 3.32
N THR A 9 -14.86 12.37 2.48
CA THR A 9 -14.84 10.92 2.78
C THR A 9 -13.48 10.34 2.43
N VAL A 10 -12.60 10.21 3.43
CA VAL A 10 -11.37 9.43 3.31
C VAL A 10 -11.73 7.95 3.20
N LEU A 11 -11.62 7.39 2.00
CA LEU A 11 -11.77 5.95 1.78
C LEU A 11 -10.53 5.22 2.28
N ILE A 12 -10.67 4.49 3.39
CA ILE A 12 -9.64 3.55 3.83
C ILE A 12 -9.70 2.33 2.90
N VAL A 13 -8.81 2.30 1.91
CA VAL A 13 -8.67 1.17 0.99
C VAL A 13 -7.59 0.24 1.50
N SER A 14 -7.97 -1.00 1.82
CA SER A 14 -7.07 -2.08 2.17
C SER A 14 -7.20 -3.23 1.17
N GLY A 15 -6.10 -3.92 0.89
CA GLY A 15 -6.11 -5.15 0.07
C GLY A 15 -6.97 -6.27 0.66
N ALA A 16 -7.30 -6.19 1.95
CA ALA A 16 -8.23 -7.13 2.61
C ALA A 16 -9.69 -7.00 2.13
N ASN A 17 -10.06 -5.87 1.50
CA ASN A 17 -11.42 -5.63 1.00
C ASN A 17 -11.60 -6.06 -0.48
N GLY A 18 -10.63 -6.77 -1.05
CA GLY A 18 -10.70 -7.22 -2.44
C GLY A 18 -11.83 -8.22 -2.68
N ALA A 19 -12.40 -8.21 -3.89
CA ALA A 19 -13.32 -9.25 -4.32
C ALA A 19 -12.60 -10.63 -4.36
N PRO A 20 -13.33 -11.74 -4.22
CA PRO A 20 -12.76 -13.07 -4.49
C PRO A 20 -12.09 -13.09 -5.88
N GLY A 21 -10.87 -13.61 -5.98
CA GLY A 21 -10.12 -13.63 -7.25
C GLY A 21 -9.31 -12.35 -7.54
N ALA A 22 -9.48 -11.28 -6.77
CA ALA A 22 -8.78 -10.01 -7.03
C ALA A 22 -7.26 -10.15 -6.84
N LEU A 23 -6.80 -10.99 -5.91
CA LEU A 23 -5.38 -11.21 -5.70
C LEU A 23 -4.75 -11.94 -6.90
N GLU A 24 -5.44 -12.94 -7.44
CA GLU A 24 -5.03 -13.71 -8.62
C GLU A 24 -4.98 -12.82 -9.86
N GLU A 25 -5.98 -11.96 -10.05
CA GLU A 25 -5.99 -10.98 -11.14
C GLU A 25 -4.83 -9.98 -11.02
N ILE A 26 -4.61 -9.42 -9.83
CA ILE A 26 -3.48 -8.52 -9.55
C ILE A 26 -2.16 -9.23 -9.82
N ALA A 27 -2.00 -10.47 -9.36
CA ALA A 27 -0.79 -11.26 -9.60
C ALA A 27 -0.56 -11.51 -11.10
N HIS A 28 -1.62 -11.82 -11.86
CA HIS A 28 -1.53 -11.99 -13.31
C HIS A 28 -1.11 -10.68 -14.01
N LEU A 29 -1.68 -9.54 -13.62
CA LEU A 29 -1.33 -8.24 -14.16
C LEU A 29 0.12 -7.85 -13.85
N VAL A 30 0.62 -8.18 -12.66
CA VAL A 30 2.03 -7.99 -12.29
C VAL A 30 2.94 -8.89 -13.12
N ALA A 31 2.62 -10.18 -13.23
CA ALA A 31 3.40 -11.14 -14.03
C ALA A 31 3.45 -10.77 -15.51
N ALA A 32 2.35 -10.25 -16.06
CA ALA A 32 2.27 -9.74 -17.43
C ALA A 32 2.98 -8.38 -17.62
N GLY A 33 3.54 -7.79 -16.57
CA GLY A 33 4.19 -6.47 -16.60
C GLY A 33 3.24 -5.29 -16.81
N ARG A 34 1.92 -5.55 -16.74
CA ARG A 34 0.85 -4.56 -16.95
C ARG A 34 0.54 -3.75 -15.69
N LEU A 35 0.88 -4.30 -14.52
CA LEU A 35 0.85 -3.60 -13.24
C LEU A 35 2.27 -3.61 -12.64
N ARG A 36 2.79 -2.43 -12.31
CA ARG A 36 4.10 -2.30 -11.65
C ARG A 36 3.89 -1.85 -10.21
N VAL A 37 4.45 -2.63 -9.28
CA VAL A 37 4.46 -2.29 -7.85
C VAL A 37 5.87 -1.80 -7.51
N PRO A 38 6.10 -0.47 -7.41
CA PRO A 38 7.42 0.05 -7.05
C PRO A 38 7.75 -0.32 -5.61
N ILE A 39 8.93 -0.91 -5.40
CA ILE A 39 9.52 -1.12 -4.08
C ILE A 39 10.31 0.13 -3.75
N ALA A 40 9.87 0.87 -2.73
CA ALA A 40 10.51 2.11 -2.32
C ALA A 40 11.72 1.87 -1.41
N ALA A 41 11.69 0.80 -0.61
CA ALA A 41 12.80 0.37 0.23
C ALA A 41 12.60 -1.09 0.67
N SER A 42 13.72 -1.79 0.93
CA SER A 42 13.71 -3.08 1.62
C SER A 42 14.55 -3.00 2.89
N PHE A 43 14.09 -3.66 3.95
CA PHE A 43 14.75 -3.72 5.25
C PHE A 43 14.81 -5.17 5.75
N PRO A 44 15.90 -5.60 6.41
CA PRO A 44 15.90 -6.89 7.09
C PRO A 44 14.93 -6.87 8.29
N ILE A 45 14.42 -8.03 8.69
CA ILE A 45 13.46 -8.18 9.80
C ILE A 45 13.95 -7.58 11.13
N GLY A 46 15.26 -7.51 11.36
CA GLY A 46 15.83 -6.83 12.52
C GLY A 46 15.64 -5.29 12.53
N GLN A 47 15.20 -4.68 11.42
CA GLN A 47 15.07 -3.24 11.23
C GLN A 47 13.61 -2.76 11.07
N ILE A 48 12.63 -3.51 11.58
CA ILE A 48 11.18 -3.16 11.49
C ILE A 48 10.91 -1.72 11.97
N ARG A 49 11.56 -1.26 13.05
CA ARG A 49 11.38 0.10 13.56
C ARG A 49 11.73 1.14 12.50
N ARG A 50 12.85 0.95 11.80
CA ARG A 50 13.33 1.84 10.74
C ARG A 50 12.37 1.84 9.54
N ALA A 51 11.87 0.67 9.18
CA ALA A 51 10.87 0.53 8.12
C ALA A 51 9.55 1.23 8.46
N ALA A 52 9.07 1.11 9.70
CA ALA A 52 7.86 1.76 10.18
C ALA A 52 8.02 3.29 10.26
N GLU A 53 9.18 3.79 10.70
CA GLU A 53 9.51 5.22 10.67
C GLU A 53 9.47 5.77 9.24
N LEU A 54 10.06 5.04 8.29
CA LEU A 54 10.03 5.42 6.88
C LEU A 54 8.60 5.46 6.35
N GLN A 55 7.77 4.45 6.67
CA GLN A 55 6.37 4.41 6.27
C GLN A 55 5.54 5.56 6.89
N ALA A 56 5.79 5.89 8.16
CA ALA A 56 5.09 6.95 8.88
C ALA A 56 5.45 8.37 8.40
N GLY A 57 6.60 8.53 7.73
CA GLY A 57 7.07 9.81 7.18
C GLY A 57 6.27 10.38 6.00
N ARG A 58 5.19 9.69 5.58
CA ARG A 58 4.19 10.10 4.55
C ARG A 58 4.72 10.39 3.13
N HIS A 59 6.01 10.18 2.85
CA HIS A 59 6.62 10.46 1.54
C HIS A 59 7.14 9.21 0.80
N VAL A 60 6.73 8.02 1.23
CA VAL A 60 7.14 6.79 0.55
C VAL A 60 6.24 6.54 -0.65
N HIS A 61 6.73 6.86 -1.83
CA HIS A 61 6.08 6.48 -3.09
C HIS A 61 6.44 5.03 -3.44
N GLY A 62 5.72 4.07 -2.85
CA GLY A 62 5.87 2.65 -3.16
C GLY A 62 5.67 1.75 -1.93
N LYS A 63 5.98 0.47 -2.10
CA LYS A 63 5.91 -0.52 -1.01
C LYS A 63 7.24 -0.58 -0.26
N VAL A 64 7.14 -0.66 1.07
CA VAL A 64 8.27 -1.02 1.94
C VAL A 64 8.21 -2.53 2.16
N VAL A 65 9.32 -3.22 1.90
CA VAL A 65 9.43 -4.67 2.06
C VAL A 65 10.27 -4.97 3.29
N ILE A 66 9.89 -6.03 4.00
CA ILE A 66 10.70 -6.62 5.06
C ILE A 66 11.17 -7.99 4.59
N ASP A 67 12.49 -8.16 4.48
CA ASP A 67 13.13 -9.42 4.12
C ASP A 67 13.54 -10.19 5.39
N LEU A 68 13.56 -11.52 5.30
CA LEU A 68 13.83 -12.44 6.41
C LEU A 68 15.33 -12.69 6.64
#